data_AF-A0A6G0UDB4-F1
#
_entry.id   AF-A0A6G0UDB4-F1
#
_cell.length_a   1.000
_cell.length_b   1.000
_cell.length_c   1.000
_cell.angle_alpha   90.00
_cell.angle_beta   90.00
_cell.angle_gamma   90.00
#
_symmetry.space_group_name_H-M   'P 1'
#
loop_
_entity.id
_entity.type
_entity.pdbx_description
1 polymer ?
#
loop_
_entity_poly.entity_id
_entity_poly.type
_entity_poly.pdbx_seq_one_letter_code
_entity_poly.pdbx_strand_id
1 'polypeptide(L)'
;MALMEIIRTCVRELKSSVQNLEIEFEDDAASPSAALHPSKLELDLKKKTLLLTERQERILFDLSILRDLLRKVEDLDPFSAFVFLKKLRNDKDFVENNSGWLFTQTTSTIFSGLSNLCKTKTSEDDFPKVATPPKWETLKSVLNEIQNENLENEDQILLISPTEDCSRQLVDVMKFGIKKYQLILTRNCLREMGSVITPEADPPSQSLWNPDNITIYNVSVDFESERKEIVSKIQMEQKKDTRKRKLEAPETPGSKQTSLVSFGVVKYKDRKQKVSLDFPYKKQIAPTPQNITFNFIRNNELY
;
A
#
# COMPACT_ATOMS: atom_id res chain seq x y z
N MET A 1 22.36 -3.01 1.92
CA MET A 1 23.20 -2.51 3.04
C MET A 1 22.89 -1.06 3.39
N ALA A 2 22.96 -0.11 2.45
CA ALA A 2 22.67 1.32 2.67
C ALA A 2 21.36 1.62 3.42
N LEU A 3 20.24 0.96 3.06
CA LEU A 3 18.95 1.18 3.74
C LEU A 3 18.97 0.73 5.22
N MET A 4 19.61 -0.40 5.51
CA MET A 4 19.78 -0.86 6.90
C MET A 4 20.65 0.09 7.72
N GLU A 5 21.65 0.72 7.11
CA GLU A 5 22.48 1.74 7.77
C GLU A 5 21.69 3.00 8.13
N ILE A 6 20.77 3.43 7.26
CA ILE A 6 19.85 4.53 7.56
C ILE A 6 18.97 4.16 8.75
N ILE A 7 18.36 2.97 8.74
CA ILE A 7 17.51 2.52 9.85
C ILE A 7 18.29 2.49 11.17
N ARG A 8 19.50 1.90 11.18
CA ARG A 8 20.35 1.88 12.38
C ARG A 8 20.74 3.27 12.86
N THR A 9 20.91 4.22 11.95
CA THR A 9 21.20 5.62 12.30
C THR A 9 19.99 6.28 12.95
N CYS A 10 18.78 6.11 12.39
CA CYS A 10 17.54 6.58 13.01
C CYS A 10 17.30 5.93 14.39
N VAL A 11 17.62 4.64 14.58
CA VAL A 11 17.54 3.98 15.90
C VAL A 11 18.51 4.61 16.91
N ARG A 12 19.75 4.90 16.50
CA ARG A 12 20.73 5.58 17.37
C ARG A 12 20.30 7.00 17.73
N GLU A 13 19.72 7.73 16.78
CA GLU A 13 19.18 9.07 17.02
C GLU A 13 17.95 9.06 17.93
N LEU A 14 17.10 8.04 17.81
CA LEU A 14 16.00 7.83 18.74
C LEU A 14 16.54 7.60 20.16
N LYS A 15 17.53 6.71 20.32
CA LYS A 15 18.16 6.44 21.62
C LYS A 15 18.78 7.70 22.22
N SER A 16 19.51 8.49 21.43
CA SER A 16 20.11 9.75 21.92
C SER A 16 19.08 10.80 22.31
N SER A 17 17.91 10.83 21.65
CA SER A 17 16.81 11.73 22.04
C SER A 17 16.16 11.39 23.38
N VAL A 18 16.45 10.20 23.93
CA VAL A 18 15.86 9.67 25.18
C VAL A 18 16.90 9.62 26.32
N GLN A 19 18.18 9.87 26.07
CA GLN A 19 19.29 9.72 27.05
C GLN A 19 19.15 10.56 28.33
N ASN A 20 18.24 11.53 28.39
CA ASN A 20 17.92 12.27 29.62
C ASN A 20 16.94 11.51 30.55
N LEU A 21 16.42 10.37 30.11
CA LEU A 21 15.58 9.47 30.88
C LEU A 21 16.44 8.28 31.29
N GLU A 22 16.66 8.09 32.59
CA GLU A 22 17.36 6.95 33.20
C GLU A 22 16.63 5.64 32.90
N ILE A 23 16.75 5.15 31.67
CA ILE A 23 16.17 3.88 31.24
C ILE A 23 17.29 3.11 30.55
N GLU A 24 17.70 2.01 31.18
CA GLU A 24 18.63 1.04 30.60
C GLU A 24 17.97 0.38 29.38
N PHE A 25 18.26 0.90 28.20
CA PHE A 25 17.94 0.21 26.96
C PHE A 25 19.15 -0.64 26.55
N GLU A 26 18.96 -1.96 26.50
CA GLU A 26 19.89 -2.92 25.88
C GLU A 26 20.42 -2.35 24.55
N ASP A 27 21.69 -2.64 24.26
CA ASP A 27 22.41 -2.08 23.11
C ASP A 27 21.99 -2.76 21.78
N ASP A 28 20.71 -2.68 21.47
CA ASP A 28 20.08 -3.33 20.33
C ASP A 28 20.42 -2.62 19.01
N ALA A 29 20.89 -1.36 19.06
CA ALA A 29 21.19 -0.55 17.87
C ALA A 29 22.34 -1.10 17.00
N ALA A 30 23.26 -1.87 17.60
CA ALA A 30 24.34 -2.56 16.90
C ALA A 30 23.90 -3.93 16.35
N SER A 31 22.75 -4.45 16.80
CA SER A 31 22.25 -5.74 16.34
C SER A 31 21.82 -5.68 14.88
N PRO A 32 22.12 -6.72 14.08
CA PRO A 32 21.54 -6.87 12.74
C PRO A 32 20.01 -6.79 12.73
N SER A 33 19.35 -7.23 13.83
CA SER A 33 17.88 -7.25 13.97
C SER A 33 17.24 -5.87 14.09
N ALA A 34 17.97 -4.84 14.53
CA ALA A 34 17.40 -3.49 14.70
C ALA A 34 16.89 -2.87 13.40
N ALA A 35 17.45 -3.29 12.26
CA ALA A 35 16.98 -2.85 10.95
C ALA A 35 15.66 -3.53 10.53
N LEU A 36 15.37 -4.71 11.07
CA LEU A 36 14.26 -5.56 10.65
C LEU A 36 13.02 -5.38 11.52
N HIS A 37 13.23 -5.23 12.84
CA HIS A 37 12.15 -5.18 13.82
C HIS A 37 12.23 -3.91 14.68
N PRO A 38 11.07 -3.38 15.13
CA PRO A 38 11.05 -2.31 16.12
C PRO A 38 11.74 -2.75 17.42
N SER A 39 12.59 -1.89 17.97
CA SER A 39 13.20 -2.13 19.29
C SER A 39 12.18 -1.97 20.43
N LYS A 40 12.51 -2.51 21.62
CA LYS A 40 11.69 -2.32 22.85
C LYS A 40 11.43 -0.83 23.12
N LEU A 41 12.46 0.01 22.94
CA LEU A 41 12.35 1.46 23.06
C LEU A 41 11.26 2.04 22.15
N GLU A 42 11.24 1.64 20.88
CA GLU A 42 10.24 2.13 19.93
C GLU A 42 8.82 1.72 20.33
N LEU A 43 8.64 0.49 20.81
CA LEU A 43 7.35 -0.01 21.26
C LEU A 43 6.85 0.75 22.49
N ASP A 44 7.73 1.03 23.45
CA ASP A 44 7.37 1.75 24.67
C ASP A 44 7.11 3.23 24.43
N LEU A 45 7.88 3.87 23.54
CA LEU A 45 7.60 5.23 23.10
C LEU A 45 6.27 5.32 22.34
N LYS A 46 5.98 4.34 21.47
CA LYS A 46 4.69 4.29 20.75
C LYS A 46 3.49 4.20 21.71
N LYS A 47 3.62 3.49 22.84
CA LYS A 47 2.56 3.44 23.88
C LYS A 47 2.37 4.78 24.60
N LYS A 48 3.40 5.64 24.62
CA LYS A 48 3.42 6.94 25.28
C LYS A 48 3.30 8.09 24.27
N THR A 49 2.47 7.94 23.24
CA THR A 49 2.40 8.86 22.09
C THR A 49 2.21 10.32 22.49
N LEU A 50 1.41 10.59 23.53
CA LEU A 50 1.11 11.95 24.00
C LEU A 50 2.29 12.66 24.71
N LEU A 51 3.37 11.94 25.02
CA LEU A 51 4.54 12.46 25.73
C LEU A 51 5.77 12.56 24.84
N LEU A 52 5.62 12.30 23.54
CA LEU A 52 6.72 12.33 22.60
C LEU A 52 7.09 13.77 22.24
N THR A 53 8.38 14.02 22.13
CA THR A 53 8.87 15.23 21.46
C THR A 53 8.60 15.13 19.97
N GLU A 54 8.41 16.27 19.30
CA GLU A 54 8.25 16.34 17.85
C GLU A 54 9.39 15.61 17.10
N ARG A 55 10.62 15.66 17.64
CA ARG A 55 11.76 14.91 17.10
C ARG A 55 11.55 13.40 17.18
N GLN A 56 11.09 12.88 18.32
CA GLN A 56 10.83 11.45 18.52
C GLN A 56 9.70 10.96 17.63
N GLU A 57 8.63 11.73 17.50
CA GLU A 57 7.50 11.40 16.61
C GLU A 57 7.97 11.26 15.16
N ARG A 58 8.75 12.22 14.65
CA ARG A 58 9.32 12.17 13.30
C ARG A 58 10.21 10.95 13.08
N ILE A 59 11.13 10.67 14.00
CA ILE A 59 12.03 9.51 13.89
C ILE A 59 11.24 8.19 13.94
N LEU A 60 10.24 8.05 14.82
CA LEU A 60 9.41 6.84 14.90
C LEU A 60 8.57 6.62 13.64
N PHE A 61 8.09 7.70 13.03
CA PHE A 61 7.36 7.65 11.78
C PHE A 61 8.29 7.21 10.63
N ASP A 62 9.47 7.80 10.53
CA ASP A 62 10.48 7.41 9.54
C ASP A 62 10.94 5.96 9.70
N LEU A 63 11.16 5.50 10.94
CA LEU A 63 11.51 4.11 11.22
C LEU A 63 10.43 3.12 10.77
N SER A 64 9.15 3.51 10.77
CA SER A 64 8.07 2.72 10.18
C SER A 64 8.23 2.66 8.65
N ILE A 65 8.38 3.82 8.02
CA ILE A 65 8.46 3.94 6.55
C ILE A 65 9.70 3.25 5.99
N LEU A 66 10.84 3.38 6.66
CA LEU A 66 12.09 2.76 6.23
C LEU A 66 12.03 1.24 6.31
N ARG A 67 11.36 0.66 7.33
CA ARG A 67 11.15 -0.78 7.42
C ARG A 67 10.14 -1.27 6.38
N ASP A 68 9.09 -0.49 6.11
CA ASP A 68 8.16 -0.79 5.03
C ASP A 68 8.85 -0.72 3.65
N LEU A 69 9.76 0.24 3.44
CA LEU A 69 10.61 0.31 2.24
C LEU A 69 11.52 -0.92 2.14
N LEU A 70 12.13 -1.35 3.24
CA LEU A 70 13.02 -2.51 3.26
C LEU A 70 12.27 -3.77 2.83
N ARG A 71 11.08 -4.02 3.40
CA ARG A 71 10.20 -5.12 3.01
C ARG A 71 9.83 -5.04 1.53
N LYS A 72 9.46 -3.87 1.02
CA LYS A 72 9.13 -3.71 -0.41
C LYS A 72 10.30 -4.00 -1.35
N VAL A 73 11.52 -3.63 -0.96
CA VAL A 73 12.72 -3.93 -1.76
C VAL A 73 13.01 -5.44 -1.80
N GLU A 74 12.66 -6.17 -0.76
CA GLU A 74 12.83 -7.62 -0.67
C GLU A 74 11.69 -8.40 -1.35
N ASP A 75 10.45 -7.99 -1.09
CA ASP A 75 9.24 -8.69 -1.50
C ASP A 75 8.76 -8.36 -2.91
N LEU A 76 9.05 -7.17 -3.44
CA LEU A 76 8.50 -6.71 -4.72
C LEU A 76 9.60 -6.57 -5.78
N ASP A 77 9.18 -6.27 -7.02
CA ASP A 77 10.08 -5.91 -8.09
C ASP A 77 10.76 -4.53 -7.86
N PRO A 78 11.95 -4.29 -8.46
CA PRO A 78 12.69 -3.05 -8.26
C PRO A 78 11.93 -1.77 -8.67
N PHE A 79 11.04 -1.87 -9.65
CA PHE A 79 10.25 -0.73 -10.10
C PHE A 79 9.19 -0.34 -9.07
N SER A 80 8.52 -1.30 -8.43
CA SER A 80 7.59 -1.02 -7.32
C SER A 80 8.26 -0.30 -6.15
N ALA A 81 9.46 -0.73 -5.75
CA ALA A 81 10.25 -0.05 -4.72
C ALA A 81 10.67 1.37 -5.14
N PHE A 82 11.09 1.54 -6.41
CA PHE A 82 11.43 2.85 -6.97
C PHE A 82 10.24 3.82 -6.95
N VAL A 83 9.06 3.37 -7.38
CA VAL A 83 7.84 4.18 -7.39
C VAL A 83 7.46 4.60 -5.97
N PHE A 84 7.56 3.69 -5.00
CA PHE A 84 7.29 4.04 -3.60
C PHE A 84 8.24 5.12 -3.09
N LEU A 85 9.54 4.97 -3.33
CA LEU A 85 10.54 5.95 -2.90
C LEU A 85 10.39 7.30 -3.63
N LYS A 86 10.05 7.28 -4.92
CA LYS A 86 9.73 8.49 -5.70
C LYS A 86 8.48 9.21 -5.17
N LYS A 87 7.45 8.45 -4.77
CA LYS A 87 6.25 9.02 -4.12
C LYS A 87 6.60 9.72 -2.81
N LEU A 88 7.40 9.10 -1.95
CA LEU A 88 7.86 9.73 -0.70
C LEU A 88 8.61 11.03 -0.98
N ARG A 89 9.48 11.07 -2.00
CA ARG A 89 10.23 12.29 -2.35
C ARG A 89 9.39 13.40 -2.94
N ASN A 90 8.25 13.07 -3.55
CA ASN A 90 7.34 14.06 -4.15
C ASN A 90 6.23 14.52 -3.19
N ASP A 91 6.08 13.84 -2.05
CA ASP A 91 5.13 14.19 -1.01
C ASP A 91 5.69 15.35 -0.17
N LYS A 92 5.11 16.54 -0.33
CA LYS A 92 5.57 17.76 0.35
C LYS A 92 5.45 17.64 1.86
N ASP A 93 4.34 17.09 2.35
CA ASP A 93 4.07 16.97 3.78
C ASP A 93 5.07 16.00 4.42
N PHE A 94 5.40 14.91 3.72
CA PHE A 94 6.46 14.00 4.15
C PHE A 94 7.84 14.66 4.14
N VAL A 95 8.16 15.40 3.09
CA VAL A 95 9.46 16.05 2.89
C VAL A 95 9.72 17.13 3.96
N GLU A 96 8.68 17.83 4.41
CA GLU A 96 8.78 18.82 5.48
C GLU A 96 8.91 18.18 6.88
N ASN A 97 8.26 17.03 7.10
CA ASN A 97 8.15 16.41 8.42
C ASN A 97 9.07 15.21 8.67
N ASN A 98 9.93 14.81 7.74
CA ASN A 98 10.90 13.72 7.99
C ASN A 98 12.09 14.20 8.84
N SER A 99 12.82 13.25 9.44
CA SER A 99 14.03 13.45 10.25
C SER A 99 15.27 13.83 9.44
N GLY A 100 15.15 14.05 8.14
CA GLY A 100 16.24 14.44 7.24
C GLY A 100 16.91 13.27 6.52
N TRP A 101 16.56 12.01 6.84
CA TRP A 101 17.18 10.82 6.25
C TRP A 101 17.07 10.80 4.72
N LEU A 102 15.99 11.34 4.17
CA LEU A 102 15.70 11.36 2.73
C LEU A 102 16.75 12.15 1.92
N PHE A 103 17.39 13.14 2.56
CA PHE A 103 18.37 14.04 1.92
C PHE A 103 19.82 13.59 2.10
N THR A 104 20.04 12.45 2.76
CA THR A 104 21.39 11.93 2.96
C THR A 104 22.01 11.42 1.66
N GLN A 105 23.35 11.41 1.61
CA GLN A 105 24.08 10.80 0.50
C GLN A 105 23.74 9.30 0.38
N THR A 106 23.55 8.61 1.51
CA THR A 106 23.15 7.20 1.54
C THR A 106 21.79 6.96 0.89
N THR A 107 20.83 7.88 1.06
CA THR A 107 19.56 7.78 0.34
C THR A 107 19.75 8.01 -1.16
N SER A 108 20.62 8.95 -1.55
CA SER A 108 20.94 9.20 -2.98
C SER A 108 21.58 8.00 -3.68
N THR A 109 22.37 7.19 -2.97
CA THR A 109 22.92 5.94 -3.51
C THR A 109 21.84 4.87 -3.66
N ILE A 110 20.85 4.79 -2.74
CA ILE A 110 19.69 3.90 -2.89
C ILE A 110 18.85 4.29 -4.11
N PHE A 111 18.55 5.57 -4.30
CA PHE A 111 17.84 6.06 -5.50
C PHE A 111 18.56 5.68 -6.79
N SER A 112 19.88 5.91 -6.84
CA SER A 112 20.69 5.57 -8.00
C SER A 112 20.72 4.05 -8.23
N GLY A 113 20.86 3.25 -7.16
CA GLY A 113 20.83 1.79 -7.23
C GLY A 113 19.51 1.25 -7.78
N LEU A 114 18.37 1.70 -7.26
CA LEU A 114 17.05 1.32 -7.76
C LEU A 114 16.81 1.79 -9.20
N SER A 115 17.24 3.01 -9.53
CA SER A 115 17.17 3.51 -10.91
C SER A 115 18.01 2.68 -11.87
N ASN A 116 19.18 2.19 -11.45
CA ASN A 116 20.04 1.35 -12.28
C ASN A 116 19.41 -0.03 -12.48
N LEU A 117 18.79 -0.61 -11.45
CA LEU A 117 18.00 -1.84 -11.58
C LEU A 117 16.79 -1.66 -12.51
N CYS A 118 16.25 -0.45 -12.62
CA CYS A 118 15.18 -0.13 -13.56
C CYS A 118 15.64 0.13 -15.00
N LYS A 119 16.95 0.35 -15.21
CA LYS A 119 17.55 0.72 -16.51
C LYS A 119 18.75 -0.19 -16.83
N THR A 120 18.63 -1.48 -16.56
CA THR A 120 19.70 -2.41 -16.92
C THR A 120 19.77 -2.51 -18.45
N LYS A 121 20.92 -2.15 -19.01
CA LYS A 121 21.24 -2.42 -20.42
C LYS A 121 22.01 -3.73 -20.45
N THR A 122 21.47 -4.74 -21.12
CA THR A 122 22.23 -5.97 -21.38
C THR A 122 23.12 -5.72 -22.59
N SER A 123 24.33 -6.26 -22.62
CA SER A 123 25.34 -6.02 -23.66
C SER A 123 24.88 -6.34 -25.10
N GLU A 124 23.78 -7.07 -25.25
CA GLU A 124 23.16 -7.45 -26.53
C GLU A 124 21.94 -6.61 -26.89
N ASP A 125 21.35 -5.86 -25.95
CA ASP A 125 20.11 -5.09 -26.13
C ASP A 125 20.33 -3.61 -25.79
N ASP A 126 20.14 -2.74 -26.79
CA ASP A 126 20.15 -1.28 -26.60
C ASP A 126 18.98 -0.76 -25.75
N PHE A 127 17.98 -1.62 -25.51
CA PHE A 127 16.77 -1.27 -24.77
C PHE A 127 16.95 -1.47 -23.26
N PRO A 128 16.67 -0.45 -22.43
CA PRO A 128 16.74 -0.59 -20.98
C PRO A 128 15.67 -1.56 -20.48
N LYS A 129 16.07 -2.56 -19.70
CA LYS A 129 15.18 -3.54 -19.07
C LYS A 129 15.18 -3.37 -17.55
N VAL A 130 14.05 -3.62 -16.92
CA VAL A 130 13.97 -3.72 -15.45
C VAL A 130 14.55 -5.07 -15.03
N ALA A 131 15.40 -5.07 -14.02
CA ALA A 131 15.98 -6.29 -13.45
C ALA A 131 14.88 -7.17 -12.84
N THR A 132 14.86 -8.43 -13.23
CA THR A 132 13.94 -9.42 -12.69
C THR A 132 14.44 -9.93 -11.34
N PRO A 133 13.60 -9.98 -10.30
CA PRO A 133 13.95 -10.63 -9.03
C PRO A 133 14.38 -12.10 -9.24
N PRO A 134 15.53 -12.53 -8.71
CA PRO A 134 16.06 -13.89 -8.92
C PRO A 134 15.13 -14.99 -8.37
N LYS A 135 14.33 -14.66 -7.35
CA LYS A 135 13.32 -15.55 -6.77
C LYS A 135 12.28 -16.05 -7.77
N TRP A 136 12.02 -15.32 -8.86
CA TRP A 136 11.10 -15.77 -9.90
C TRP A 136 11.65 -16.94 -10.72
N GLU A 137 12.97 -16.97 -10.96
CA GLU A 137 13.59 -18.12 -11.62
C GLU A 137 13.63 -19.34 -10.70
N THR A 138 13.89 -19.13 -9.40
CA THR A 138 13.80 -20.21 -8.40
C THR A 138 12.38 -20.78 -8.34
N LEU A 139 11.37 -19.92 -8.28
CA LEU A 139 9.96 -20.36 -8.29
C LEU A 139 9.63 -21.17 -9.55
N LYS A 140 10.06 -20.71 -10.73
CA LYS A 140 9.88 -21.45 -11.98
C LYS A 140 10.53 -22.84 -11.92
N SER A 141 11.74 -22.93 -11.37
CA SER A 141 12.42 -24.22 -11.20
C SER A 141 11.62 -25.18 -10.34
N VAL A 142 11.15 -24.73 -9.18
CA VAL A 142 10.36 -25.54 -8.24
C VAL A 142 9.02 -25.98 -8.86
N LEU A 143 8.33 -25.08 -9.57
CA LEU A 143 7.07 -25.43 -10.23
C LEU A 143 7.25 -26.45 -11.35
N ASN A 144 8.35 -26.36 -12.11
CA ASN A 144 8.67 -27.36 -13.13
C ASN A 144 8.99 -28.72 -12.50
N GLU A 145 9.68 -28.75 -11.37
CA GLU A 145 9.95 -29.98 -10.61
C GLU A 145 8.64 -30.64 -10.18
N ILE A 146 7.73 -29.88 -9.55
CA ILE A 146 6.41 -30.37 -9.13
C ILE A 146 5.60 -30.88 -10.34
N GLN A 147 5.61 -30.19 -11.48
CA GLN A 147 4.89 -30.63 -12.68
C GLN A 147 5.45 -31.95 -13.25
N ASN A 148 6.76 -32.14 -13.18
CA ASN A 148 7.40 -33.35 -13.69
C ASN A 148 7.18 -34.56 -12.77
N GLU A 149 7.06 -34.33 -11.46
CA GLU A 149 6.78 -35.39 -10.48
C GLU A 149 5.30 -35.80 -10.48
N ASN A 150 4.39 -34.86 -10.71
CA ASN A 150 2.94 -35.06 -10.59
C ASN A 150 2.21 -35.32 -11.92
N LEU A 151 2.82 -36.09 -12.83
CA LEU A 151 2.20 -36.41 -14.13
C LEU A 151 0.85 -37.14 -14.04
N GLU A 152 0.51 -37.71 -12.88
CA GLU A 152 -0.71 -38.53 -12.68
C GLU A 152 -1.74 -37.93 -11.70
N ASN A 153 -1.43 -36.87 -10.94
CA ASN A 153 -2.35 -36.28 -9.94
C ASN A 153 -2.63 -34.79 -10.20
N GLU A 154 -3.90 -34.40 -10.13
CA GLU A 154 -4.36 -33.00 -10.11
C GLU A 154 -4.08 -32.35 -8.75
N ASP A 155 -2.80 -32.22 -8.38
CA ASP A 155 -2.44 -31.63 -7.11
C ASP A 155 -2.69 -30.12 -7.09
N GLN A 156 -3.40 -29.67 -6.04
CA GLN A 156 -3.67 -28.26 -5.80
C GLN A 156 -2.48 -27.63 -5.06
N ILE A 157 -1.89 -26.59 -5.64
CA ILE A 157 -0.77 -25.85 -5.04
C ILE A 157 -1.30 -24.58 -4.38
N LEU A 158 -1.05 -24.43 -3.07
CA LEU A 158 -1.30 -23.19 -2.35
C LEU A 158 -0.01 -22.38 -2.20
N LEU A 159 0.04 -21.22 -2.85
CA LEU A 159 1.13 -20.26 -2.69
C LEU A 159 0.72 -19.16 -1.71
N ILE A 160 1.52 -18.96 -0.66
CA ILE A 160 1.30 -17.93 0.35
C ILE A 160 2.32 -16.81 0.14
N SER A 161 1.85 -15.57 0.13
CA SER A 161 2.69 -14.39 -0.02
C SER A 161 2.47 -13.43 1.15
N PRO A 162 3.45 -12.55 1.48
CA PRO A 162 3.38 -11.68 2.65
C PRO A 162 2.43 -10.49 2.46
N THR A 163 2.17 -10.06 1.22
CA THR A 163 1.39 -8.85 0.93
C THR A 163 0.52 -9.05 -0.31
N GLU A 164 -0.59 -8.30 -0.39
CA GLU A 164 -1.48 -8.33 -1.57
C GLU A 164 -0.74 -7.94 -2.86
N ASP A 165 0.17 -6.96 -2.78
CA ASP A 165 0.99 -6.54 -3.92
C ASP A 165 1.88 -7.69 -4.40
N CYS A 166 2.50 -8.45 -3.49
CA CYS A 166 3.29 -9.62 -3.84
C CYS A 166 2.43 -10.72 -4.49
N SER A 167 1.22 -10.98 -3.96
CA SER A 167 0.26 -11.91 -4.57
C SER A 167 -0.12 -11.52 -6.00
N ARG A 168 -0.33 -10.22 -6.26
CA ARG A 168 -0.64 -9.72 -7.61
C ARG A 168 0.53 -9.93 -8.57
N GLN A 169 1.75 -9.59 -8.14
CA GLN A 169 2.95 -9.84 -8.94
C GLN A 169 3.16 -11.32 -9.23
N LEU A 170 2.95 -12.16 -8.22
CA LEU A 170 3.03 -13.61 -8.36
C LEU A 170 2.05 -14.10 -9.43
N VAL A 171 0.80 -13.64 -9.39
CA VAL A 171 -0.21 -14.01 -10.40
C VAL A 171 0.19 -13.56 -11.80
N ASP A 172 0.69 -12.32 -11.94
CA ASP A 172 1.14 -11.82 -13.24
C ASP A 172 2.30 -12.64 -13.78
N VAL A 173 3.28 -12.98 -12.95
CA VAL A 173 4.41 -13.86 -13.31
C VAL A 173 3.91 -15.25 -13.70
N MET A 174 2.94 -15.82 -12.97
CA MET A 174 2.38 -17.13 -13.25
C MET A 174 1.61 -17.16 -14.58
N LYS A 175 0.81 -16.11 -14.87
CA LYS A 175 -0.01 -16.02 -16.09
C LYS A 175 0.80 -15.67 -17.32
N PHE A 176 1.72 -14.71 -17.21
CA PHE A 176 2.42 -14.15 -18.38
C PHE A 176 3.80 -14.77 -18.61
N GLY A 177 4.41 -15.31 -17.56
CA GLY A 177 5.80 -15.70 -17.55
C GLY A 177 6.75 -14.53 -17.26
N ILE A 178 7.94 -14.89 -16.81
CA ILE A 178 8.96 -13.95 -16.32
C ILE A 178 9.34 -12.90 -17.38
N LYS A 179 9.58 -13.32 -18.62
CA LYS A 179 10.01 -12.42 -19.73
C LYS A 179 8.94 -11.38 -20.09
N LYS A 180 7.68 -11.81 -20.16
CA LYS A 180 6.57 -10.91 -20.48
C LYS A 180 6.27 -9.96 -19.32
N TYR A 181 6.33 -10.46 -18.09
CA TYR A 181 6.24 -9.62 -16.89
C TYR A 181 7.35 -8.54 -16.86
N GLN A 182 8.59 -8.91 -17.17
CA GLN A 182 9.71 -7.98 -17.26
C GLN A 182 9.47 -6.86 -18.30
N LEU A 183 8.92 -7.19 -19.47
CA LEU A 183 8.59 -6.19 -20.48
C LEU A 183 7.47 -5.24 -20.00
N ILE A 184 6.43 -5.77 -19.35
CA ILE A 184 5.35 -4.96 -18.77
C ILE A 184 5.92 -4.00 -17.72
N LEU A 185 6.75 -4.48 -16.80
CA LEU A 185 7.43 -3.65 -15.81
C LEU A 185 8.30 -2.58 -16.47
N THR A 186 9.04 -2.94 -17.51
CA THR A 186 9.91 -2.03 -18.25
C THR A 186 9.11 -0.90 -18.91
N ARG A 187 8.00 -1.23 -19.56
CA ARG A 187 7.10 -0.23 -20.16
C ARG A 187 6.50 0.71 -19.11
N ASN A 188 6.08 0.18 -17.97
CA ASN A 188 5.57 0.98 -16.85
C ASN A 188 6.65 1.90 -16.30
N CYS A 189 7.88 1.39 -16.18
CA CYS A 189 9.02 2.15 -15.71
C CYS A 189 9.38 3.31 -16.65
N LEU A 190 9.44 3.06 -17.95
CA LEU A 190 9.70 4.10 -18.95
C LEU A 190 8.62 5.17 -18.95
N ARG A 191 7.35 4.77 -18.80
CA ARG A 191 6.22 5.71 -18.66
C ARG A 191 6.39 6.60 -17.42
N GLU A 192 6.71 6.00 -16.27
CA GLU A 192 6.94 6.73 -15.03
C GLU A 192 8.16 7.68 -15.09
N MET A 193 9.16 7.35 -15.90
CA MET A 193 10.34 8.18 -16.09
C MET A 193 10.23 9.16 -17.27
N GLY A 194 9.07 9.24 -17.93
CA GLY A 194 8.85 10.12 -19.07
C GLY A 194 9.73 9.80 -20.29
N SER A 195 10.21 8.56 -20.38
CA SER A 195 11.09 8.10 -21.46
C SER A 195 10.29 7.60 -22.65
N VAL A 196 10.87 7.69 -23.86
CA VAL A 196 10.23 7.22 -25.08
C VAL A 196 10.11 5.69 -25.05
N ILE A 197 8.88 5.19 -25.21
CA ILE A 197 8.61 3.77 -25.33
C ILE A 197 8.97 3.37 -26.77
N THR A 198 10.09 2.68 -26.96
CA THR A 198 10.34 2.00 -28.23
C THR A 198 9.55 0.70 -28.26
N PRO A 199 8.91 0.36 -29.40
CA PRO A 199 8.19 -0.89 -29.54
C PRO A 199 9.17 -2.06 -29.60
N GLU A 200 9.43 -2.70 -28.45
CA GLU A 200 10.02 -4.04 -28.41
C GLU A 200 8.93 -5.07 -28.76
N ALA A 201 9.31 -6.10 -29.52
CA ALA A 201 8.42 -7.19 -29.89
C ALA A 201 7.89 -7.88 -28.61
N ASP A 202 6.59 -8.12 -28.55
CA ASP A 202 6.01 -8.80 -27.40
C ASP A 202 6.51 -10.26 -27.35
N PRO A 203 7.23 -10.66 -26.28
CA PRO A 203 7.66 -12.04 -26.14
C PRO A 203 6.43 -12.95 -26.03
N PRO A 204 6.53 -14.19 -26.53
CA PRO A 204 5.45 -15.16 -26.36
C PRO A 204 5.19 -15.36 -24.86
N SER A 205 3.92 -15.52 -24.51
CA SER A 205 3.53 -15.76 -23.12
C SER A 205 4.03 -17.16 -22.73
N GLN A 206 4.85 -17.22 -21.69
CA GLN A 206 5.40 -18.47 -21.15
C GLN A 206 4.86 -18.64 -19.74
N SER A 207 3.56 -18.90 -19.64
CA SER A 207 2.89 -19.09 -18.36
C SER A 207 3.57 -20.19 -17.55
N LEU A 208 3.85 -19.93 -16.28
CA LEU A 208 4.43 -20.92 -15.37
C LEU A 208 3.41 -21.98 -14.93
N TRP A 209 2.12 -21.64 -15.03
CA TRP A 209 1.00 -22.51 -14.71
C TRP A 209 -0.16 -22.23 -15.65
N ASN A 210 -1.13 -23.15 -15.73
CA ASN A 210 -2.35 -22.91 -16.51
C ASN A 210 -3.08 -21.66 -15.95
N PRO A 211 -3.24 -20.57 -16.74
CA PRO A 211 -3.85 -19.33 -16.29
C PRO A 211 -5.29 -19.48 -15.77
N ASP A 212 -6.03 -20.46 -16.31
CA ASP A 212 -7.43 -20.71 -15.96
C ASP A 212 -7.59 -21.33 -14.57
N ASN A 213 -6.53 -21.96 -14.05
CA ASN A 213 -6.53 -22.65 -12.76
C ASN A 213 -5.95 -21.79 -11.62
N ILE A 214 -5.75 -20.49 -11.85
CA ILE A 214 -5.17 -19.59 -10.84
C ILE A 214 -6.28 -18.80 -10.13
N THR A 215 -6.55 -19.15 -8.88
CA THR A 215 -7.47 -18.44 -7.99
C THR A 215 -6.73 -17.61 -6.95
N ILE A 216 -7.12 -16.34 -6.79
CA ILE A 216 -6.57 -15.46 -5.75
C ILE A 216 -7.54 -15.43 -4.58
N TYR A 217 -7.10 -15.92 -3.43
CA TYR A 217 -7.84 -15.75 -2.17
C TYR A 217 -7.40 -14.44 -1.53
N ASN A 218 -8.25 -13.42 -1.62
CA ASN A 218 -7.97 -12.12 -1.01
C ASN A 218 -8.91 -11.91 0.16
N VAL A 219 -8.39 -12.10 1.38
CA VAL A 219 -9.17 -12.05 2.63
C VAL A 219 -9.95 -10.73 2.77
N SER A 220 -9.51 -9.63 2.15
CA SER A 220 -10.16 -8.33 2.23
C SER A 220 -11.36 -8.14 1.31
N VAL A 221 -11.32 -8.68 0.08
CA VAL A 221 -12.35 -8.39 -0.95
C VAL A 221 -13.60 -9.24 -0.74
N ASP A 222 -13.42 -10.50 -0.34
CA ASP A 222 -14.51 -11.43 -0.11
C ASP A 222 -15.27 -11.05 1.18
N PHE A 223 -14.55 -10.77 2.27
CA PHE A 223 -15.17 -10.27 3.50
C PHE A 223 -15.84 -8.91 3.34
N GLU A 224 -15.27 -7.98 2.55
CA GLU A 224 -15.94 -6.70 2.32
C GLU A 224 -17.21 -6.83 1.49
N SER A 225 -17.21 -7.71 0.49
CA SER A 225 -18.39 -7.94 -0.36
C SER A 225 -19.49 -8.65 0.42
N GLU A 226 -19.14 -9.68 1.19
CA GLU A 226 -20.06 -10.36 2.10
C GLU A 226 -20.59 -9.41 3.19
N ARG A 227 -19.72 -8.57 3.77
CA ARG A 227 -20.14 -7.55 4.74
C ARG A 227 -21.07 -6.53 4.12
N LYS A 228 -20.81 -6.06 2.90
CA LYS A 228 -21.71 -5.15 2.16
C LYS A 228 -23.07 -5.80 1.89
N GLU A 229 -23.07 -7.10 1.55
CA GLU A 229 -24.30 -7.86 1.34
C GLU A 229 -25.09 -8.01 2.65
N ILE A 230 -24.44 -8.39 3.75
CA ILE A 230 -25.04 -8.51 5.08
C ILE A 230 -25.60 -7.16 5.55
N VAL A 231 -24.84 -6.07 5.43
CA VAL A 231 -25.30 -4.72 5.79
C VAL A 231 -26.50 -4.31 4.94
N SER A 232 -26.52 -4.65 3.64
CA SER A 232 -27.67 -4.37 2.78
C SER A 232 -28.93 -5.14 3.20
N LYS A 233 -28.80 -6.41 3.59
CA LYS A 233 -29.90 -7.24 4.10
C LYS A 233 -30.46 -6.67 5.42
N ILE A 234 -29.58 -6.31 6.36
CA ILE A 234 -29.97 -5.68 7.64
C ILE A 234 -30.70 -4.35 7.39
N GLN A 235 -30.20 -3.50 6.48
CA GLN A 235 -30.87 -2.23 6.15
C GLN A 235 -32.23 -2.44 5.50
N MET A 236 -32.39 -3.48 4.66
CA MET A 236 -33.68 -3.81 4.05
C MET A 236 -34.68 -4.31 5.10
N GLU A 237 -34.24 -5.12 6.05
CA GLU A 237 -35.09 -5.59 7.17
C GLU A 237 -35.51 -4.45 8.09
N GLN A 238 -34.57 -3.58 8.49
CA GLN A 238 -34.89 -2.40 9.28
C GLN A 238 -35.89 -1.47 8.57
N LYS A 239 -35.77 -1.30 7.24
CA LYS A 239 -36.74 -0.52 6.44
C LYS A 239 -38.12 -1.20 6.39
N LYS A 240 -38.18 -2.53 6.34
CA LYS A 240 -39.44 -3.29 6.39
C LYS A 240 -40.11 -3.16 7.76
N ASP A 241 -39.35 -3.27 8.84
CA ASP A 241 -39.87 -3.12 10.21
C ASP A 241 -40.33 -1.69 10.51
N THR A 242 -39.61 -0.68 10.00
CA THR A 242 -40.04 0.72 10.13
C THR A 242 -41.33 1.00 9.35
N ARG A 243 -41.54 0.33 8.22
CA ARG A 243 -42.79 0.43 7.43
C ARG A 243 -43.95 -0.30 8.10
N LYS A 244 -43.72 -1.48 8.69
CA LYS A 244 -44.73 -2.20 9.47
C LYS A 244 -45.19 -1.41 10.69
N ARG A 245 -44.27 -0.82 11.45
CA ARG A 245 -44.61 0.05 12.61
C ARG A 245 -45.38 1.31 12.23
N LYS A 246 -45.26 1.80 10.99
CA LYS A 246 -46.08 2.91 10.47
C LYS A 246 -47.48 2.49 10.02
N LEU A 247 -47.68 1.23 9.67
CA LEU A 247 -48.97 0.67 9.25
C LEU A 247 -49.79 0.13 10.45
N GLU A 248 -49.13 -0.21 11.55
CA GLU A 248 -49.76 -0.71 12.79
C GLU A 248 -50.02 0.39 13.83
N ALA A 249 -49.66 1.64 13.55
CA ALA A 249 -49.95 2.75 14.46
C ALA A 249 -51.43 3.17 14.30
N PRO A 250 -52.27 3.08 15.35
CA PRO A 250 -53.63 3.61 15.30
C PRO A 250 -53.57 5.13 15.21
N GLU A 251 -54.29 5.71 14.24
CA GLU A 251 -54.48 7.17 14.17
C GLU A 251 -55.33 7.63 15.36
N THR A 252 -54.68 7.95 16.48
CA THR A 252 -55.30 8.73 17.56
C THR A 252 -55.15 10.23 17.27
N PRO A 253 -56.25 10.99 17.14
CA PRO A 253 -56.17 12.43 16.99
C PRO A 253 -55.86 13.05 18.36
N GLY A 254 -54.69 13.68 18.45
CA GLY A 254 -54.36 14.57 19.55
C GLY A 254 -53.54 13.94 20.68
N SER A 255 -52.21 14.01 20.55
CA SER A 255 -51.40 14.53 21.65
C SER A 255 -50.13 15.13 21.08
N LYS A 256 -49.79 16.34 21.53
CA LYS A 256 -48.53 17.01 21.21
C LYS A 256 -47.41 16.25 21.90
N GLN A 257 -46.81 15.29 21.21
CA GLN A 257 -45.57 14.67 21.68
C GLN A 257 -44.43 15.69 21.54
N THR A 258 -43.79 15.97 22.67
CA THR A 258 -42.70 16.92 22.82
C THR A 258 -41.55 16.57 21.89
N SER A 259 -41.16 17.54 21.06
CA SER A 259 -39.95 17.51 20.26
C SER A 259 -38.73 17.40 21.18
N LEU A 260 -38.04 16.26 21.14
CA LEU A 260 -36.68 16.14 21.65
C LEU A 260 -35.76 16.81 20.63
N VAL A 261 -35.61 18.13 20.79
CA VAL A 261 -34.59 18.91 20.09
C VAL A 261 -33.23 18.59 20.70
N SER A 262 -32.32 18.16 19.81
CA SER A 262 -30.85 18.29 19.88
C SER A 262 -30.07 17.59 21.01
N PHE A 263 -29.41 16.49 20.66
CA PHE A 263 -27.96 16.42 20.81
C PHE A 263 -27.33 16.50 19.41
N GLY A 264 -26.26 17.29 19.30
CA GLY A 264 -25.84 17.96 18.08
C GLY A 264 -25.45 17.04 16.93
N VAL A 265 -26.23 17.12 15.84
CA VAL A 265 -25.71 16.95 14.48
C VAL A 265 -26.25 18.13 13.68
N VAL A 266 -25.42 19.15 13.50
CA VAL A 266 -25.71 20.29 12.63
C VAL A 266 -25.75 19.77 11.20
N LYS A 267 -26.97 19.58 10.66
CA LYS A 267 -27.16 19.36 9.22
C LYS A 267 -27.24 20.70 8.53
N TYR A 268 -26.19 21.08 7.82
CA TYR A 268 -26.25 22.22 6.89
C TYR A 268 -27.26 21.91 5.78
N LYS A 269 -28.31 22.73 5.68
CA LYS A 269 -29.22 22.73 4.53
C LYS A 269 -28.66 23.69 3.49
N ASP A 270 -28.30 23.16 2.32
CA ASP A 270 -28.04 23.96 1.12
C ASP A 270 -29.29 24.74 0.73
N ARG A 271 -29.25 26.05 0.90
CA ARG A 271 -30.23 26.98 0.34
C ARG A 271 -29.78 27.35 -1.07
N LYS A 272 -30.46 26.79 -2.07
CA LYS A 272 -30.44 27.34 -3.44
C LYS A 272 -31.16 28.68 -3.44
N GLN A 273 -30.41 29.78 -3.46
CA GLN A 273 -30.92 31.08 -3.91
C GLN A 273 -30.61 31.24 -5.40
N LYS A 274 -31.67 31.35 -6.20
CA LYS A 274 -31.62 31.85 -7.57
C LYS A 274 -31.33 33.35 -7.50
N VAL A 275 -30.19 33.77 -8.01
CA VAL A 275 -29.98 35.15 -8.48
C VAL A 275 -29.50 35.04 -9.92
N SER A 276 -30.33 35.58 -10.82
CA SER A 276 -30.08 35.76 -12.24
C SER A 276 -29.09 36.90 -12.44
N LEU A 277 -28.00 36.65 -13.16
CA LEU A 277 -27.23 37.66 -13.89
C LEU A 277 -26.75 37.04 -15.20
N ASP A 278 -27.12 37.70 -16.29
CA ASP A 278 -26.84 37.36 -17.68
C ASP A 278 -25.36 37.55 -18.07
N PHE A 279 -25.03 36.97 -19.22
CA PHE A 279 -23.89 37.19 -20.13
C PHE A 279 -22.70 36.20 -20.09
N PRO A 280 -22.06 35.94 -21.26
CA PRO A 280 -22.00 34.58 -21.80
C PRO A 280 -20.59 34.18 -22.24
N TYR A 281 -20.07 33.03 -21.86
CA TYR A 281 -19.04 32.38 -22.68
C TYR A 281 -19.10 30.86 -22.48
N LYS A 282 -19.36 30.16 -23.59
CA LYS A 282 -19.20 28.71 -23.71
C LYS A 282 -17.75 28.34 -23.42
N LYS A 283 -17.51 27.47 -22.44
CA LYS A 283 -16.30 26.65 -22.36
C LYS A 283 -16.67 25.21 -22.05
N GLN A 284 -16.04 24.33 -22.80
CA GLN A 284 -16.27 22.89 -22.87
C GLN A 284 -15.96 22.21 -21.53
N ILE A 285 -16.73 21.17 -21.27
CA ILE A 285 -16.73 20.33 -20.08
C ILE A 285 -15.47 19.47 -20.06
N ALA A 286 -14.67 19.56 -19.00
CA ALA A 286 -13.75 18.52 -18.56
C ALA A 286 -14.23 18.05 -17.17
N PRO A 287 -14.35 16.73 -16.90
CA PRO A 287 -14.76 16.26 -15.59
C PRO A 287 -13.63 16.43 -14.56
N THR A 288 -14.00 17.00 -13.41
CA THR A 288 -13.18 17.21 -12.21
C THR A 288 -12.92 15.87 -11.48
N PRO A 289 -11.81 15.75 -10.73
CA PRO A 289 -11.38 14.49 -10.11
C PRO A 289 -12.19 14.18 -8.86
N GLN A 290 -12.55 12.90 -8.70
CA GLN A 290 -13.17 12.40 -7.48
C GLN A 290 -12.13 12.36 -6.35
N ASN A 291 -12.42 13.11 -5.28
CA ASN A 291 -11.73 13.01 -4.00
C ASN A 291 -11.87 11.58 -3.45
N ILE A 292 -10.76 10.87 -3.31
CA ILE A 292 -10.68 9.60 -2.57
C ILE A 292 -10.12 9.91 -1.19
N THR A 293 -10.92 9.64 -0.17
CA THR A 293 -10.54 9.70 1.24
C THR A 293 -9.88 8.37 1.63
N PHE A 294 -8.66 8.41 2.17
CA PHE A 294 -7.98 7.22 2.70
C PHE A 294 -8.33 7.04 4.18
N ASN A 295 -8.83 5.85 4.55
CA ASN A 295 -8.90 5.40 5.93
C ASN A 295 -7.90 4.26 6.12
N PHE A 296 -6.95 4.44 7.03
CA PHE A 296 -6.02 3.40 7.47
C PHE A 296 -6.59 2.69 8.70
N ILE A 297 -6.66 1.36 8.66
CA ILE A 297 -6.72 0.52 9.85
C ILE A 297 -5.41 -0.27 9.88
N ARG A 298 -4.51 0.07 10.81
CA ARG A 298 -3.36 -0.74 11.18
C ARG A 298 -3.86 -1.88 12.06
N ASN A 299 -3.80 -3.11 11.57
CA ASN A 299 -3.81 -4.29 12.45
C ASN A 299 -2.42 -4.42 13.08
N ASN A 300 -2.26 -3.84 14.26
CA ASN A 300 -1.24 -4.29 15.20
C ASN A 300 -1.89 -5.36 16.06
N GLU A 301 -1.80 -6.61 15.63
CA GLU A 301 -1.89 -7.79 16.49
C GLU A 301 -1.52 -9.00 15.63
N LEU A 302 -0.21 -9.27 15.60
CA LEU A 302 0.41 -10.60 15.56
C LEU A 302 1.93 -10.36 15.57
N TYR A 303 2.50 -10.59 16.76
CA TYR A 303 3.92 -10.55 17.17
C TYR A 303 4.50 -9.17 17.54
#